data_AF-A0A6B0SNK1-F1
#
_entry.id   AF-A0A6B0SNK1-F1
#
_cell.length_a   1.000
_cell.length_b   1.000
_cell.length_c   1.000
_cell.angle_alpha   90.00
_cell.angle_beta   90.00
_cell.angle_gamma   90.00
#
_symmetry.space_group_name_H-M   'P 1'
#
loop_
_entity.id
_entity.type
_entity.pdbx_description
1 polymer ?
#
loop_
_entity_poly.entity_id
_entity_poly.type
_entity_poly.pdbx_seq_one_letter_code
_entity_poly.pdbx_strand_id
1 'polypeptide(L)'
;MEYEGAFEWVAFCPRRGGDGGALTRYFGRRRGESYPDEGVGEAVKTRGIECRQDDTPAWIVRLQASLIRTLDRTHDVEAVVGELRRWLRRLEDGDVDPSELLVTQRVSKRAEQYRYETVTVAALKRAKWKDCALEPGQRVEYLVVDDDATGLGRVRLGHESLGRYDVGWYRREAIRATESVVSPLGWDREQIQRAVSGVVEPSLGEFG
;
A
#
# COMPACT_ATOMS: atom_id res chain seq x y z
N MET A 1 -29.71 16.78 -11.56
CA MET A 1 -28.29 16.45 -11.72
C MET A 1 -27.55 17.37 -10.77
N GLU A 2 -26.96 16.84 -9.69
CA GLU A 2 -26.26 17.65 -8.69
C GLU A 2 -24.77 17.77 -9.05
N TYR A 3 -24.18 18.94 -8.82
CA TYR A 3 -22.77 19.21 -9.11
C TYR A 3 -21.90 18.72 -7.95
N GLU A 4 -21.18 17.61 -8.15
CA GLU A 4 -20.35 16.95 -7.11
C GLU A 4 -18.93 17.54 -6.98
N GLY A 5 -18.61 18.59 -7.75
CA GLY A 5 -17.31 19.28 -7.76
C GLY A 5 -16.55 19.19 -9.10
N ALA A 6 -15.50 19.99 -9.24
CA ALA A 6 -14.59 19.98 -10.40
C ALA A 6 -13.21 19.43 -10.04
N PHE A 7 -12.55 18.85 -11.03
CA PHE A 7 -11.19 18.33 -10.94
C PHE A 7 -10.23 19.17 -11.78
N GLU A 8 -9.01 19.36 -11.29
CA GLU A 8 -7.89 19.86 -12.11
C GLU A 8 -7.40 18.74 -13.03
N TRP A 9 -7.35 17.51 -12.51
CA TRP A 9 -7.12 16.30 -13.29
C TRP A 9 -7.76 15.09 -12.59
N VAL A 10 -7.99 14.02 -13.36
CA VAL A 10 -8.46 12.73 -12.86
C VAL A 10 -7.75 11.60 -13.60
N ALA A 11 -7.31 10.60 -12.85
CA ALA A 11 -6.61 9.42 -13.34
C ALA A 11 -7.47 8.17 -13.08
N PHE A 12 -7.86 7.47 -14.15
CA PHE A 12 -8.65 6.24 -14.07
C PHE A 12 -7.73 5.03 -14.07
N CYS A 13 -7.83 4.20 -13.04
CA CYS A 13 -6.97 3.03 -12.90
C CYS A 13 -7.48 1.87 -13.79
N PRO A 14 -6.59 1.16 -14.50
CA PRO A 14 -6.97 -0.02 -15.26
C PRO A 14 -7.53 -1.13 -14.36
N ARG A 15 -8.38 -2.00 -14.94
CA ARG A 15 -8.84 -3.22 -14.27
C ARG A 15 -7.65 -4.15 -14.03
N ARG A 16 -7.64 -4.84 -12.89
CA ARG A 16 -6.72 -5.96 -12.67
C ARG A 16 -7.07 -7.08 -13.66
N GLY A 17 -6.18 -7.40 -14.58
CA GLY A 17 -6.28 -8.56 -15.49
C GLY A 17 -7.15 -8.39 -16.74
N GLY A 18 -7.36 -7.18 -17.25
CA GLY A 18 -8.03 -6.99 -18.55
C GLY A 18 -7.90 -5.57 -19.13
N ASP A 19 -8.09 -5.45 -20.44
CA ASP A 19 -8.08 -4.17 -21.16
C ASP A 19 -9.39 -3.40 -20.89
N GLY A 20 -9.30 -2.35 -20.08
CA GLY A 20 -10.39 -1.42 -19.81
C GLY A 20 -10.27 -0.72 -18.46
N GLY A 21 -10.54 0.58 -18.43
CA GLY A 21 -10.61 1.36 -17.20
C GLY A 21 -11.74 0.84 -16.30
N ALA A 22 -11.45 0.62 -15.01
CA ALA A 22 -12.52 0.38 -14.05
C ALA A 22 -13.15 1.74 -13.72
N LEU A 23 -14.38 2.01 -14.16
CA LEU A 23 -15.16 3.19 -13.71
C LEU A 23 -15.27 3.29 -12.17
N THR A 24 -14.90 2.24 -11.45
CA THR A 24 -14.92 2.12 -10.00
C THR A 24 -13.57 2.42 -9.31
N ARG A 25 -12.48 2.64 -10.06
CA ARG A 25 -11.14 2.95 -9.50
C ARG A 25 -10.54 4.19 -10.13
N TYR A 26 -10.42 5.27 -9.36
CA TYR A 26 -9.81 6.51 -9.82
C TYR A 26 -9.30 7.35 -8.66
N PHE A 27 -8.43 8.30 -8.98
CA PHE A 27 -8.10 9.41 -8.08
C PHE A 27 -7.92 10.70 -8.87
N GLY A 28 -8.13 11.85 -8.23
CA GLY A 28 -8.05 13.12 -8.93
C GLY A 28 -7.94 14.32 -8.01
N ARG A 29 -7.17 15.32 -8.44
CA ARG A 29 -6.99 16.61 -7.75
C ARG A 29 -8.26 17.44 -7.86
N ARG A 30 -8.85 17.79 -6.72
CA ARG A 30 -10.01 18.69 -6.68
C ARG A 30 -9.57 20.12 -6.97
N ARG A 31 -10.35 20.82 -7.78
CA ARG A 31 -10.09 22.22 -8.13
C ARG A 31 -10.37 23.13 -6.94
N GLY A 32 -9.40 23.98 -6.60
CA GLY A 32 -9.52 24.98 -5.53
C GLY A 32 -9.26 24.47 -4.11
N GLU A 33 -8.97 23.18 -3.95
CA GLU A 33 -8.63 22.60 -2.64
C GLU A 33 -7.11 22.65 -2.41
N SER A 34 -6.67 23.00 -1.20
CA SER A 34 -5.25 22.99 -0.85
C SER A 34 -4.85 21.65 -0.23
N TYR A 35 -3.59 21.24 -0.44
CA TYR A 35 -3.07 20.08 0.31
C TYR A 35 -2.95 20.42 1.80
N PRO A 36 -3.31 19.50 2.70
CA PRO A 36 -2.92 19.59 4.10
C PRO A 36 -1.39 19.41 4.26
N ASP A 37 -0.91 19.64 5.47
CA ASP A 37 0.49 19.38 5.83
C ASP A 37 0.87 17.91 5.55
N GLU A 38 0.04 16.98 6.02
CA GLU A 38 0.21 15.54 5.84
C GLU A 38 -0.94 14.88 5.06
N GLY A 39 -0.60 13.89 4.23
CA GLY A 39 -1.57 13.17 3.42
C GLY A 39 -2.09 13.96 2.22
N VAL A 40 -3.24 13.55 1.69
CA VAL A 40 -3.91 14.23 0.55
C VAL A 40 -5.17 15.00 0.94
N GLY A 41 -5.78 14.68 2.08
CA GLY A 41 -6.99 15.32 2.58
C GLY A 41 -8.14 15.35 1.56
N GLU A 42 -8.93 16.43 1.59
CA GLU A 42 -9.99 16.66 0.60
C GLU A 42 -9.46 17.08 -0.77
N ALA A 43 -8.17 17.44 -0.84
CA ALA A 43 -7.51 17.90 -2.05
C ALA A 43 -7.44 16.83 -3.15
N VAL A 44 -7.55 15.55 -2.78
CA VAL A 44 -7.62 14.44 -3.74
C VAL A 44 -8.85 13.60 -3.44
N LYS A 45 -9.73 13.44 -4.44
CA LYS A 45 -10.78 12.41 -4.36
C LYS A 45 -10.18 11.08 -4.74
N THR A 46 -10.43 10.06 -3.94
CA THR A 46 -9.98 8.68 -4.20
C THR A 46 -11.17 7.72 -4.20
N ARG A 47 -11.25 6.82 -5.17
CA ARG A 47 -12.19 5.69 -5.23
C ARG A 47 -11.44 4.44 -5.61
N GLY A 48 -11.55 3.38 -4.81
CA GLY A 48 -11.00 2.05 -5.16
C GLY A 48 -9.47 1.97 -5.28
N ILE A 49 -8.73 2.97 -4.80
CA ILE A 49 -7.29 2.91 -4.55
C ILE A 49 -7.02 2.67 -3.06
N GLU A 50 -5.86 2.09 -2.76
CA GLU A 50 -5.47 1.52 -1.47
C GLU A 50 -5.65 2.45 -0.25
N CYS A 51 -5.61 3.79 -0.43
CA CYS A 51 -5.85 4.84 0.59
C CYS A 51 -7.21 4.80 1.34
N ARG A 52 -7.99 3.70 1.27
CA ARG A 52 -9.26 3.54 1.99
C ARG A 52 -9.52 2.17 2.58
N GLN A 53 -8.59 1.21 2.50
CA GLN A 53 -8.82 -0.07 3.18
C GLN A 53 -8.33 0.01 4.62
N ASP A 54 -9.21 -0.28 5.58
CA ASP A 54 -8.92 -0.29 7.03
C ASP A 54 -7.71 -1.18 7.39
N ASP A 55 -7.32 -2.09 6.49
CA ASP A 55 -6.22 -3.04 6.61
C ASP A 55 -4.88 -2.55 6.06
N THR A 56 -4.78 -1.29 5.61
CA THR A 56 -3.54 -0.73 5.08
C THR A 56 -2.73 -0.02 6.18
N PRO A 57 -1.44 -0.35 6.38
CA PRO A 57 -0.60 0.32 7.37
C PRO A 57 -0.49 1.83 7.15
N ALA A 58 -0.43 2.61 8.23
CA ALA A 58 -0.34 4.06 8.19
C ALA A 58 0.86 4.55 7.34
N TRP A 59 1.98 3.82 7.42
CA TRP A 59 3.16 4.08 6.60
C TRP A 59 2.87 3.97 5.08
N ILE A 60 2.11 2.95 4.66
CA ILE A 60 1.72 2.77 3.24
C ILE A 60 0.77 3.88 2.79
N VAL A 61 -0.16 4.32 3.66
CA VAL A 61 -1.07 5.43 3.36
C VAL A 61 -0.29 6.73 3.12
N ARG A 62 0.68 7.05 3.99
CA ARG A 62 1.52 8.24 3.82
C ARG A 62 2.44 8.15 2.60
N LEU A 63 3.00 6.96 2.33
CA LEU A 63 3.75 6.69 1.11
C LEU A 63 2.89 7.01 -0.12
N GLN A 64 1.70 6.41 -0.23
CA GLN A 64 0.81 6.62 -1.37
C GLN A 64 0.41 8.10 -1.53
N ALA A 65 0.15 8.80 -0.42
CA ALA A 65 -0.10 10.23 -0.45
C ALA A 65 1.09 11.03 -1.01
N SER A 66 2.32 10.70 -0.62
CA SER A 66 3.52 11.36 -1.14
C SER A 66 3.72 11.10 -2.63
N LEU A 67 3.42 9.88 -3.09
CA LEU A 67 3.47 9.53 -4.51
C LEU A 67 2.44 10.34 -5.32
N ILE A 68 1.20 10.45 -4.83
CA ILE A 68 0.15 11.25 -5.48
C ILE A 68 0.56 12.73 -5.56
N ARG A 69 1.08 13.29 -4.47
CA ARG A 69 1.57 14.69 -4.44
C ARG A 69 2.76 14.89 -5.40
N THR A 70 3.64 13.90 -5.50
CA THR A 70 4.76 13.94 -6.44
C THR A 70 4.25 13.91 -7.87
N LEU A 71 3.29 13.04 -8.17
CA LEU A 71 2.68 12.95 -9.48
C LEU A 71 1.95 14.25 -9.85
N ASP A 72 1.14 14.80 -8.95
CA ASP A 72 0.44 16.08 -9.13
C ASP A 72 1.39 17.23 -9.49
N ARG A 73 2.53 17.32 -8.78
CA ARG A 73 3.52 18.36 -9.01
C ARG A 73 4.32 18.17 -10.30
N THR A 74 4.65 16.94 -10.67
CA THR A 74 5.69 16.66 -11.67
C THR A 74 5.15 16.09 -12.97
N HIS A 75 3.99 15.42 -12.93
CA HIS A 75 3.44 14.63 -14.02
C HIS A 75 4.44 13.59 -14.58
N ASP A 76 5.41 13.16 -13.77
CA ASP A 76 6.52 12.30 -14.17
C ASP A 76 6.58 11.04 -13.30
N VAL A 77 6.52 9.88 -13.96
CA VAL A 77 6.58 8.58 -13.30
C VAL A 77 7.97 8.33 -12.69
N GLU A 78 9.05 8.78 -13.32
CA GLU A 78 10.40 8.60 -12.78
C GLU A 78 10.58 9.39 -11.46
N ALA A 79 10.01 10.59 -11.36
CA ALA A 79 9.96 11.33 -10.11
C ALA A 79 9.19 10.59 -9.01
N VAL A 80 8.07 9.94 -9.35
CA VAL A 80 7.28 9.11 -8.42
C VAL A 80 8.07 7.88 -7.98
N VAL A 81 8.76 7.20 -8.90
CA VAL A 81 9.65 6.06 -8.56
C VAL A 81 10.82 6.53 -7.69
N GLY A 82 11.37 7.72 -7.96
CA GLY A 82 12.39 8.34 -7.11
C GLY A 82 11.91 8.60 -5.68
N GLU A 83 10.65 9.02 -5.50
CA GLU A 83 10.01 9.11 -4.19
C GLU A 83 9.86 7.73 -3.55
N LEU A 84 9.34 6.72 -4.27
CA LEU A 84 9.27 5.34 -3.77
C LEU A 84 10.65 4.84 -3.29
N ARG A 85 11.73 5.07 -4.05
CA ARG A 85 13.10 4.69 -3.65
C ARG A 85 13.54 5.38 -2.35
N ARG A 86 13.06 6.59 -2.02
CA ARG A 86 13.33 7.25 -0.72
C ARG A 86 12.62 6.54 0.43
N TRP A 87 11.35 6.18 0.23
CA TRP A 87 10.58 5.45 1.25
C TRP A 87 11.14 4.05 1.49
N LEU A 88 11.47 3.31 0.44
CA LEU A 88 12.03 1.96 0.56
C LEU A 88 13.37 1.95 1.30
N ARG A 89 14.25 2.93 1.05
CA ARG A 89 15.52 3.04 1.80
C ARG A 89 15.29 3.19 3.29
N ARG A 90 14.38 4.08 3.71
CA ARG A 90 14.03 4.24 5.15
C ARG A 90 13.51 2.94 5.76
N LEU A 91 12.71 2.18 5.01
CA LEU A 91 12.22 0.87 5.45
C LEU A 91 13.35 -0.15 5.59
N GLU A 92 14.31 -0.16 4.66
CA GLU A 92 15.48 -1.05 4.65
C GLU A 92 16.49 -0.72 5.75
N ASP A 93 16.68 0.58 6.03
CA ASP A 93 17.59 1.09 7.05
C ASP A 93 17.02 0.92 8.49
N GLY A 94 15.74 0.56 8.63
CA GLY A 94 15.08 0.43 9.92
C GLY A 94 14.53 1.74 10.49
N ASP A 95 14.53 2.82 9.70
CA ASP A 95 14.11 4.19 10.08
C ASP A 95 12.59 4.40 10.00
N VAL A 96 11.84 3.33 10.25
CA VAL A 96 10.38 3.32 10.31
C VAL A 96 9.96 2.71 11.64
N ASP A 97 9.17 3.47 12.40
CA ASP A 97 8.57 2.97 13.63
C ASP A 97 7.65 1.78 13.31
N PRO A 98 7.89 0.58 13.87
CA PRO A 98 7.07 -0.60 13.63
C PRO A 98 5.57 -0.40 13.91
N SER A 99 5.19 0.53 14.80
CA SER A 99 3.78 0.84 15.06
C SER A 99 3.07 1.42 13.83
N GLU A 100 3.81 2.10 12.94
CA GLU A 100 3.28 2.65 11.68
C GLU A 100 3.07 1.58 10.61
N LEU A 101 3.62 0.38 10.84
CA LEU A 101 3.56 -0.78 9.96
C LEU A 101 2.47 -1.78 10.37
N LEU A 102 1.71 -1.49 11.43
CA LEU A 102 0.61 -2.36 11.85
C LEU A 102 -0.49 -2.45 10.79
N VAL A 103 -0.92 -3.68 10.52
CA VAL A 103 -2.08 -4.02 9.69
C VAL A 103 -3.28 -4.19 10.61
N THR A 104 -4.38 -3.51 10.32
CA THR A 104 -5.61 -3.57 11.13
C THR A 104 -6.73 -4.26 10.36
N GLN A 105 -7.05 -5.50 10.72
CA GLN A 105 -8.04 -6.28 9.98
C GLN A 105 -9.29 -6.58 10.82
N ARG A 106 -10.47 -6.35 10.25
CA ARG A 106 -11.72 -6.81 10.85
C ARG A 106 -11.85 -8.31 10.69
N VAL A 107 -12.03 -9.00 11.81
CA VAL A 107 -12.25 -10.44 11.88
C VAL A 107 -13.64 -10.73 11.33
N SER A 108 -13.72 -11.43 10.20
CA SER A 108 -15.01 -11.84 9.62
C SER A 108 -15.40 -13.27 10.00
N LYS A 109 -14.41 -14.11 10.34
CA LYS A 109 -14.56 -15.54 10.68
C LYS A 109 -13.47 -15.94 11.67
N ARG A 110 -13.64 -17.07 12.36
CA ARG A 110 -12.61 -17.61 13.28
C ARG A 110 -11.47 -18.26 12.50
N ALA A 111 -10.29 -18.38 13.11
CA ALA A 111 -9.08 -18.92 12.47
C ALA A 111 -9.31 -20.32 11.86
N GLU A 112 -10.07 -21.18 12.55
CA GLU A 112 -10.36 -22.56 12.16
C GLU A 112 -11.26 -22.66 10.92
N GLN A 113 -11.91 -21.56 10.54
CA GLN A 113 -12.83 -21.49 9.41
C GLN A 113 -12.12 -21.06 8.11
N TYR A 114 -10.83 -20.68 8.18
CA TYR A 114 -10.05 -20.32 7.00
C TYR A 114 -9.38 -21.55 6.39
N ARG A 115 -9.54 -21.71 5.07
CA ARG A 115 -8.94 -22.81 4.29
C ARG A 115 -7.45 -22.60 3.98
N TYR A 116 -7.01 -21.34 3.92
CA TYR A 116 -5.66 -20.96 3.53
C TYR A 116 -4.92 -20.30 4.69
N GLU A 117 -3.61 -20.56 4.81
CA GLU A 117 -2.76 -19.87 5.78
C GLU A 117 -2.35 -18.50 5.24
N THR A 118 -3.04 -17.45 5.68
CA THR A 118 -2.68 -16.05 5.41
C THR A 118 -2.03 -15.40 6.63
N VAL A 119 -1.40 -14.23 6.45
CA VAL A 119 -0.90 -13.39 7.56
C VAL A 119 -2.00 -13.07 8.59
N THR A 120 -3.24 -12.85 8.14
CA THR A 120 -4.40 -12.66 9.02
C THR A 120 -4.66 -13.91 9.86
N VAL A 121 -4.63 -15.09 9.25
CA VAL A 121 -4.86 -16.36 9.96
C VAL A 121 -3.77 -16.60 10.99
N ALA A 122 -2.51 -16.28 10.66
CA ALA A 122 -1.41 -16.28 11.61
C ALA A 122 -1.67 -15.34 12.80
N ALA A 123 -2.20 -14.13 12.55
CA ALA A 123 -2.57 -13.19 13.60
C ALA A 123 -3.70 -13.71 14.49
N LEU A 124 -4.75 -14.31 13.93
CA LEU A 124 -5.82 -14.91 14.71
C LEU A 124 -5.35 -16.10 15.56
N LYS A 125 -4.51 -16.98 14.98
CA LYS A 125 -3.89 -18.09 15.71
C LYS A 125 -3.00 -17.58 16.84
N ARG A 126 -2.25 -16.50 16.63
CA ARG A 126 -1.40 -15.85 17.65
C ARG A 126 -2.19 -15.21 18.77
N ALA A 127 -3.28 -14.51 18.44
CA ALA A 127 -4.21 -13.94 19.40
C ALA A 127 -4.80 -15.04 20.30
N LYS A 128 -5.24 -16.16 19.71
CA LYS A 128 -5.71 -17.32 20.46
C LYS A 128 -4.63 -17.94 21.34
N TRP A 129 -3.41 -18.08 20.84
CA TRP A 129 -2.28 -18.63 21.61
C TRP A 129 -1.88 -17.76 22.82
N LYS A 130 -2.17 -16.46 22.76
CA LYS A 130 -1.97 -15.50 23.87
C LYS A 130 -3.20 -15.35 24.78
N ASP A 131 -4.17 -16.26 24.70
CA ASP A 131 -5.44 -16.18 25.43
C ASP A 131 -6.24 -14.88 25.17
N CYS A 132 -6.03 -14.28 23.99
CA CYS A 132 -6.69 -13.08 23.50
C CYS A 132 -7.53 -13.40 22.25
N ALA A 133 -8.27 -14.51 22.28
CA ALA A 133 -9.06 -14.95 21.13
C ALA A 133 -10.08 -13.88 20.71
N LEU A 134 -10.13 -13.60 19.40
CA LEU A 134 -11.00 -12.58 18.82
C LEU A 134 -12.28 -13.19 18.26
N GLU A 135 -13.40 -12.53 18.52
CA GLU A 135 -14.71 -12.87 17.97
C GLU A 135 -14.97 -12.13 16.64
N PRO A 136 -15.82 -12.69 15.75
CA PRO A 136 -16.24 -12.01 14.54
C PRO A 136 -16.78 -10.59 14.83
N GLY A 137 -16.32 -9.62 14.05
CA GLY A 137 -16.65 -8.21 14.23
C GLY A 137 -15.57 -7.40 14.94
N GLN A 138 -14.69 -8.03 15.73
CA GLN A 138 -13.54 -7.37 16.35
C GLN A 138 -12.43 -7.08 15.33
N ARG A 139 -11.43 -6.29 15.73
CA ARG A 139 -10.25 -5.96 14.93
C ARG A 139 -9.03 -6.68 15.50
N VAL A 140 -8.20 -7.22 14.61
CA VAL A 140 -6.86 -7.69 14.92
C VAL A 140 -5.86 -6.69 14.36
N GLU A 141 -4.91 -6.27 15.19
CA GLU A 141 -3.80 -5.43 14.77
C GLU A 141 -2.52 -6.26 14.87
N TYR A 142 -1.74 -6.30 13.79
CA TYR A 142 -0.55 -7.13 13.73
C TYR A 142 0.53 -6.55 12.83
N LEU A 143 1.79 -6.82 13.19
CA LEU A 143 2.98 -6.56 12.41
C LEU A 143 3.41 -7.85 11.73
N VAL A 144 3.71 -7.81 10.44
CA VAL A 144 4.33 -8.94 9.73
C VAL A 144 5.82 -8.93 10.02
N VAL A 145 6.34 -10.00 10.62
CA VAL A 145 7.74 -10.07 11.05
C VAL A 145 8.58 -11.06 10.25
N ASP A 146 7.93 -12.05 9.61
CA ASP A 146 8.56 -13.05 8.75
C ASP A 146 7.47 -13.69 7.87
N ASP A 147 7.28 -13.21 6.65
CA ASP A 147 6.22 -13.68 5.76
C ASP A 147 6.42 -15.12 5.27
N ASP A 148 7.66 -15.61 5.31
CA ASP A 148 8.04 -16.97 4.91
C ASP A 148 7.84 -17.98 6.07
N ALA A 149 7.75 -17.52 7.32
CA ALA A 149 7.43 -18.37 8.44
C ALA A 149 6.00 -18.94 8.40
N THR A 150 5.82 -20.11 9.01
CA THR A 150 4.51 -20.74 9.19
C THR A 150 3.91 -20.43 10.55
N GLY A 151 2.57 -20.34 10.62
CA GLY A 151 1.85 -20.23 11.89
C GLY A 151 2.16 -18.96 12.69
N LEU A 152 2.41 -19.11 14.00
CA LEU A 152 2.49 -18.00 14.97
C LEU A 152 3.73 -17.11 14.80
N GLY A 153 4.78 -17.63 14.15
CA GLY A 153 6.05 -16.94 13.97
C GLY A 153 5.97 -15.75 13.02
N ARG A 154 5.04 -15.82 12.06
CA ARG A 154 4.88 -14.87 10.94
C ARG A 154 4.53 -13.45 11.35
N VAL A 155 3.90 -13.29 12.52
CA VAL A 155 3.39 -11.99 12.98
C VAL A 155 3.65 -11.71 14.46
N ARG A 156 3.52 -10.44 14.85
CA ARG A 156 3.35 -9.98 16.24
C ARG A 156 2.06 -9.18 16.33
N LEU A 157 1.32 -9.32 17.43
CA LEU A 157 0.13 -8.50 17.67
C LEU A 157 0.56 -7.08 18.05
N GLY A 158 -0.28 -6.09 17.76
CA GLY A 158 0.05 -4.67 17.98
C GLY A 158 0.35 -4.30 19.43
N HIS A 159 -0.16 -5.08 20.39
CA HIS A 159 0.11 -4.90 21.82
C HIS A 159 1.34 -5.66 22.33
N GLU A 160 2.06 -6.38 21.46
CA GLU A 160 3.32 -7.03 21.82
C GLU A 160 4.51 -6.10 21.58
N SER A 161 5.67 -6.46 22.11
CA SER A 161 6.92 -5.74 21.79
C SER A 161 7.21 -5.86 20.29
N LEU A 162 7.09 -4.73 19.59
CA LEU A 162 7.41 -4.59 18.18
C LEU A 162 8.90 -4.26 18.06
N GLY A 163 9.66 -5.08 17.32
CA GLY A 163 11.12 -4.90 17.23
C GLY A 163 11.69 -5.09 15.84
N ARG A 164 11.22 -6.09 15.09
CA ARG A 164 11.60 -6.32 13.69
C ARG A 164 10.34 -6.53 12.86
N TYR A 165 10.42 -6.14 11.61
CA TYR A 165 9.39 -6.34 10.61
C TYR A 165 9.99 -6.93 9.34
N ASP A 166 9.15 -7.58 8.55
CA ASP A 166 9.55 -8.14 7.26
C ASP A 166 9.63 -7.03 6.20
N VAL A 167 10.84 -6.53 5.94
CA VAL A 167 11.11 -5.50 4.93
C VAL A 167 10.58 -5.92 3.54
N GLY A 168 10.71 -7.21 3.18
CA GLY A 168 10.27 -7.73 1.89
C GLY A 168 8.75 -7.64 1.73
N TRP A 169 7.99 -7.95 2.79
CA TRP A 169 6.54 -7.85 2.81
C TRP A 169 6.08 -6.39 2.62
N TYR A 170 6.61 -5.47 3.42
CA TYR A 170 6.24 -4.05 3.34
C TYR A 170 6.71 -3.40 2.03
N ARG A 171 7.84 -3.85 1.45
CA ARG A 171 8.28 -3.46 0.11
C ARG A 171 7.28 -3.89 -0.97
N ARG A 172 6.72 -5.10 -0.90
CA ARG A 172 5.68 -5.56 -1.83
C ARG A 172 4.41 -4.71 -1.73
N GLU A 173 3.97 -4.38 -0.52
CA GLU A 173 2.81 -3.50 -0.33
C GLU A 173 3.08 -2.07 -0.83
N ALA A 174 4.28 -1.52 -0.62
CA ALA A 174 4.68 -0.22 -1.15
C ALA A 174 4.66 -0.17 -2.69
N ILE A 175 5.19 -1.21 -3.34
CA ILE A 175 5.17 -1.35 -4.81
C ILE A 175 3.73 -1.45 -5.31
N ARG A 176 2.88 -2.24 -4.64
CA ARG A 176 1.45 -2.34 -4.97
C ARG A 176 0.73 -1.01 -4.84
N ALA A 177 1.00 -0.25 -3.78
CA ALA A 177 0.46 1.09 -3.59
C ALA A 177 0.93 2.05 -4.70
N THR A 178 2.19 1.93 -5.13
CA THR A 178 2.75 2.71 -6.24
C THR A 178 2.07 2.39 -7.57
N GLU A 179 1.89 1.09 -7.88
CA GLU A 179 1.21 0.61 -9.08
C GLU A 179 -0.19 1.25 -9.23
N SER A 180 -0.94 1.38 -8.14
CA SER A 180 -2.26 2.04 -8.19
C SER A 180 -2.21 3.53 -8.54
N VAL A 181 -1.06 4.20 -8.33
CA VAL A 181 -0.85 5.62 -8.66
C VAL A 181 -0.36 5.78 -10.10
N VAL A 182 0.52 4.91 -10.58
CA VAL A 182 1.18 5.08 -11.90
C VAL A 182 0.59 4.23 -13.02
N SER A 183 -0.26 3.24 -12.71
CA SER A 183 -0.95 2.43 -13.73
C SER A 183 -1.84 3.21 -14.71
N PRO A 184 -2.48 4.35 -14.36
CA PRO A 184 -3.14 5.20 -15.35
C PRO A 184 -2.20 5.76 -16.42
N LEU A 185 -0.89 5.77 -16.17
CA LEU A 185 0.17 6.21 -17.07
C LEU A 185 0.85 5.03 -17.79
N GLY A 186 0.26 3.84 -17.73
CA GLY A 186 0.74 2.64 -18.42
C GLY A 186 1.87 1.90 -17.72
N TRP A 187 2.16 2.21 -16.44
CA TRP A 187 3.17 1.49 -15.66
C TRP A 187 2.58 0.33 -14.87
N ASP A 188 3.17 -0.85 -15.01
CA ASP A 188 2.83 -2.03 -14.25
C ASP A 188 3.80 -2.30 -13.09
N ARG A 189 3.50 -3.36 -12.34
CA ARG A 189 4.31 -3.80 -11.20
C ARG A 189 5.73 -4.20 -11.59
N GLU A 190 5.92 -4.85 -12.73
CA GLU A 190 7.22 -5.36 -13.16
C GLU A 190 8.16 -4.20 -13.49
N GLN A 191 7.65 -3.18 -14.18
CA GLN A 191 8.37 -1.95 -14.46
C GLN A 191 8.79 -1.22 -13.18
N ILE A 192 7.89 -1.10 -12.20
CA ILE A 192 8.21 -0.50 -10.90
C ILE A 192 9.31 -1.31 -10.18
N GLN A 193 9.17 -2.64 -10.14
CA GLN A 193 10.14 -3.53 -9.50
C GLN A 193 11.54 -3.40 -10.13
N ARG A 194 11.62 -3.41 -11.46
CA ARG A 194 12.87 -3.21 -12.21
C ARG A 194 13.50 -1.85 -11.88
N ALA A 195 12.68 -0.79 -11.85
CA ALA A 195 13.18 0.54 -11.56
C ALA A 195 13.73 0.66 -10.12
N VAL A 196 13.07 0.06 -9.12
CA VAL A 196 13.53 0.13 -7.72
C VAL A 196 14.61 -0.89 -7.35
N SER A 197 14.85 -1.92 -8.16
CA SER A 197 15.95 -2.88 -7.94
C SER A 197 17.30 -2.35 -8.44
N GLY A 198 17.32 -1.23 -9.16
CA GLY A 198 18.54 -0.67 -9.75
C GLY A 198 19.01 -1.42 -11.00
N VAL A 199 18.21 -2.37 -11.52
CA VAL A 199 18.47 -2.98 -12.82
C VAL A 199 18.01 -2.01 -13.89
N VAL A 200 18.88 -1.05 -14.22
CA VAL A 200 18.82 -0.37 -15.51
C VAL A 200 19.20 -1.42 -16.54
N GLU A 201 18.24 -1.99 -17.27
CA GLU A 201 18.58 -2.60 -18.54
C GLU A 201 19.18 -1.47 -19.39
N PRO A 202 20.45 -1.56 -19.82
CA PRO A 202 20.95 -0.59 -20.79
C PRO A 202 20.03 -0.68 -22.00
N SER A 203 19.43 0.44 -22.37
CA SER A 203 18.65 0.53 -23.60
C SER A 203 19.57 0.09 -24.75
N LEU A 204 19.34 -1.10 -25.31
CA LEU A 204 19.83 -1.45 -26.63
C LEU A 204 19.09 -0.55 -27.62
N GLY A 205 19.64 0.63 -27.83
CA GLY A 205 19.08 1.67 -28.67
C GLY A 205 20.14 2.62 -29.20
N GLU A 206 21.38 2.15 -29.37
CA GLU A 206 22.42 2.85 -30.13
C GLU A 206 23.29 1.83 -30.89
N PHE A 207 22.66 1.02 -31.74
CA PHE A 207 23.30 0.45 -32.92
C PHE A 207 22.24 0.35 -34.02
N GLY A 208 22.22 1.35 -34.90
CA GLY A 208 21.33 1.46 -36.05
C GLY A 208 21.51 2.80 -36.75
#